data_AF-A0A0E9WU50-F1
#
_entry.id   AF-A0A0E9WU50-F1
#
_cell.length_a   1.000
_cell.length_b   1.000
_cell.length_c   1.000
_cell.angle_alpha   90.00
_cell.angle_beta   90.00
_cell.angle_gamma   90.00
#
_symmetry.space_group_name_H-M   'P 1'
#
loop_
_entity.id
_entity.type
_entity.pdbx_description
1 polymer ?
#
loop_
_entity_poly.entity_id
_entity_poly.type
_entity_poly.pdbx_seq_one_letter_code
_entity_poly.pdbx_strand_id
1 'polypeptide(L)'
;MPFTFVDGVAGNKTHTFLVTLDSDIGDLMLFKLHWEGRPVLATVWNTMQTFIPWGRDRKRPGLNLGNIRIKTGDTQTKVSFCAKTNDETNLQPSQEITFVRCQARRQKQQRKRIHS
;
A
#
# COMPACT_ATOMS: atom_id res chain seq x y z
N MET A 1 14.50 -2.52 -0.24
CA MET A 1 14.80 -1.54 0.82
C MET A 1 13.63 -1.51 1.79
N PRO A 2 13.84 -1.82 3.08
CA PRO A 2 12.77 -1.78 4.08
C PRO A 2 12.52 -0.34 4.56
N PHE A 3 11.29 -0.04 4.96
CA PHE A 3 10.93 1.22 5.63
C PHE A 3 9.98 0.92 6.79
N THR A 4 10.01 1.77 7.82
CA THR A 4 9.20 1.60 9.03
C THR A 4 8.24 2.76 9.23
N PHE A 5 7.00 2.47 9.59
CA PHE A 5 6.03 3.49 9.98
C PHE A 5 6.33 3.98 11.40
N VAL A 6 6.72 5.24 11.55
CA VAL A 6 7.12 5.84 12.85
C VAL A 6 5.95 5.92 13.84
N ASP A 7 4.75 6.30 13.38
CA ASP A 7 3.55 6.44 14.21
C ASP A 7 2.69 5.17 14.27
N GLY A 8 3.22 4.03 13.79
CA GLY A 8 2.42 2.86 13.48
C GLY A 8 1.48 3.07 12.29
N VAL A 9 0.76 2.00 11.93
CA VAL A 9 -0.22 2.01 10.85
C VAL A 9 -1.59 2.25 11.45
N ALA A 10 -2.13 3.46 11.26
CA ALA A 10 -3.51 3.79 11.59
C ALA A 10 -4.39 3.76 10.34
N GLY A 11 -5.65 3.34 10.49
CA GLY A 11 -6.61 3.37 9.39
C GLY A 11 -6.80 4.77 8.82
N ASN A 12 -6.97 4.87 7.50
CA ASN A 12 -7.19 6.13 6.77
C ASN A 12 -6.06 7.18 6.89
N LYS A 13 -4.84 6.77 7.23
CA LYS A 13 -3.65 7.64 7.21
C LYS A 13 -2.82 7.40 5.94
N THR A 14 -2.29 8.48 5.36
CA THR A 14 -1.34 8.40 4.24
C THR A 14 0.06 8.64 4.77
N HIS A 15 0.97 7.70 4.53
CA HIS A 15 2.38 7.83 4.89
C HIS A 15 3.20 8.15 3.64
N THR A 16 4.10 9.12 3.76
CA THR A 16 5.02 9.53 2.68
C THR A 16 6.44 9.39 3.18
N PHE A 17 7.30 8.77 2.38
CA PHE A 17 8.72 8.59 2.67
C PHE A 17 9.51 8.77 1.38
N LEU A 18 10.79 9.11 1.54
CA LEU A 18 11.74 9.21 0.45
C LEU A 18 12.58 7.94 0.41
N VAL A 19 12.78 7.42 -0.79
CA VAL A 19 13.63 6.27 -1.07
C VAL A 19 14.70 6.75 -2.04
N THR A 20 15.97 6.56 -1.68
CA THR A 20 17.11 6.83 -2.54
C THR A 20 17.52 5.54 -3.23
N LEU A 21 17.86 5.62 -4.51
CA LEU A 21 18.30 4.51 -5.34
C LEU A 21 19.63 4.88 -5.97
N ASP A 22 20.60 3.97 -5.91
CA ASP A 22 21.95 4.19 -6.46
C ASP A 22 22.01 3.98 -7.99
N SER A 23 20.91 3.50 -8.58
CA SER A 23 20.79 3.19 -10.01
C SER A 23 19.49 3.74 -10.59
N ASP A 24 19.55 4.24 -11.82
CA ASP A 24 18.34 4.66 -12.55
C ASP A 24 17.52 3.44 -12.98
N ILE A 25 16.27 3.36 -12.51
CA ILE A 25 15.31 2.30 -12.86
C ILE A 25 14.58 2.66 -14.18
N GLY A 26 14.65 3.91 -14.62
CA GLY A 26 13.88 4.43 -15.75
C GLY A 26 12.38 4.51 -15.44
N ASP A 27 11.55 4.07 -16.38
CA ASP A 27 10.09 4.12 -16.24
C ASP A 27 9.56 3.05 -15.28
N LEU A 28 9.04 3.50 -14.14
CA LEU A 28 8.50 2.62 -13.11
C LEU A 28 7.18 1.96 -13.56
N MET A 29 7.25 0.66 -13.88
CA MET A 29 6.10 -0.11 -14.39
C MET A 29 5.43 -0.99 -13.32
N LEU A 30 6.21 -1.48 -12.36
CA LEU A 30 5.78 -2.40 -11.32
C LEU A 30 6.29 -1.91 -9.95
N PHE A 31 5.47 -2.09 -8.92
CA PHE A 31 5.84 -1.80 -7.55
C PHE A 31 5.43 -2.98 -6.67
N LYS A 32 6.36 -3.55 -5.91
CA LYS A 32 6.10 -4.66 -5.00
C LYS A 32 6.25 -4.20 -3.56
N LEU A 33 5.31 -4.60 -2.71
CA LEU A 33 5.32 -4.31 -1.29
C LEU A 33 5.25 -5.62 -0.51
N HIS A 34 6.20 -5.82 0.40
CA HIS A 34 6.22 -6.94 1.33
C HIS A 34 6.06 -6.43 2.76
N TRP A 35 5.12 -6.99 3.51
CA TRP A 35 4.99 -6.69 4.93
C TRP A 35 5.82 -7.68 5.75
N GLU A 36 6.93 -7.20 6.29
CA GLU A 36 7.69 -7.94 7.30
C GLU A 36 6.83 -8.23 8.56
N GLY A 37 6.39 -9.48 8.71
CA GLY A 37 5.74 -9.94 9.93
C GLY A 37 6.77 -10.05 11.06
N ARG A 38 6.49 -9.46 12.23
CA ARG A 38 7.28 -9.74 13.43
C ARG A 38 6.93 -11.16 13.92
N PRO A 39 7.89 -12.08 14.08
CA PRO A 39 7.62 -13.46 14.51
C PRO A 39 6.81 -13.51 15.82
N VAL A 40 7.16 -12.64 16.77
CA VAL A 40 6.50 -12.54 18.07
C VAL A 40 5.04 -12.09 17.94
N LEU A 41 4.73 -11.17 17.02
CA LEU A 41 3.37 -10.66 16.84
C LEU A 41 2.46 -11.71 16.18
N ALA A 42 3.02 -12.52 15.26
CA ALA A 42 2.29 -13.63 14.64
C ALA A 42 1.91 -14.70 15.66
N THR A 43 2.84 -15.08 16.54
CA THR A 43 2.58 -16.05 17.62
C THR A 43 1.56 -15.51 18.62
N VAL A 44 1.72 -14.25 19.08
CA VAL A 44 0.78 -13.61 20.01
C VAL A 44 -0.63 -13.52 19.42
N TRP A 45 -0.76 -13.20 18.12
CA TRP A 45 -2.07 -13.15 17.45
C TRP A 45 -2.73 -14.52 17.33
N ASN A 46 -1.98 -15.55 16.92
CA ASN A 46 -2.47 -16.93 16.83
C ASN A 46 -2.96 -17.42 18.20
N THR A 47 -2.18 -17.16 19.26
CA THR A 47 -2.55 -17.52 20.63
C THR A 47 -3.82 -16.78 21.08
N MET A 48 -3.96 -15.50 20.74
CA MET A 48 -5.15 -14.72 21.11
C MET A 48 -6.43 -15.18 20.40
N GLN A 49 -6.33 -15.80 19.22
CA GLN A 49 -7.47 -16.44 18.55
C GLN A 49 -7.92 -17.72 19.26
N THR A 50 -7.00 -18.49 19.85
CA THR A 50 -7.30 -19.78 20.52
C THR A 50 -7.97 -19.61 21.89
N PHE A 51 -7.71 -18.52 22.61
CA PHE A 51 -8.18 -18.33 23.99
C PHE A 51 -9.56 -17.65 24.14
N ILE A 52 -10.24 -17.27 23.04
CA ILE A 52 -11.52 -16.56 23.09
C ILE A 52 -12.60 -17.43 22.41
N PRO A 53 -13.41 -18.19 23.18
CA PRO A 53 -14.23 -19.27 22.62
C PRO A 53 -15.52 -18.78 21.93
N TRP A 54 -15.78 -17.47 21.83
CA TRP A 54 -17.07 -16.92 21.39
C TRP A 54 -16.90 -15.92 20.25
N GLY A 55 -16.94 -16.47 19.03
CA GLY A 55 -17.69 -15.95 17.88
C GLY A 55 -17.76 -14.44 17.68
N ARG A 56 -16.63 -13.81 17.39
CA ARG A 56 -16.62 -12.65 16.48
C ARG A 56 -15.56 -12.94 15.44
N ASP A 57 -15.91 -12.83 14.16
CA ASP A 57 -14.96 -12.78 13.05
C ASP A 57 -13.89 -11.72 13.36
N ARG A 58 -12.81 -12.12 14.05
CA ARG A 58 -11.67 -11.26 14.30
C ARG A 58 -10.91 -11.22 13.00
N LYS A 59 -11.29 -10.27 12.13
CA LYS A 59 -10.58 -9.95 10.90
C LYS A 59 -9.08 -9.90 11.24
N ARG A 60 -8.29 -10.72 10.55
CA ARG A 60 -6.84 -10.72 10.67
C ARG A 60 -6.34 -9.26 10.54
N PRO A 61 -5.33 -8.83 11.33
CA PRO A 61 -4.75 -7.51 11.14
C PRO A 61 -4.24 -7.43 9.70
N GLY A 62 -4.94 -6.63 8.91
CA GLY A 62 -4.77 -6.52 7.48
C GLY A 62 -4.56 -5.06 7.14
N LEU A 63 -3.58 -4.79 6.31
CA LEU A 63 -3.32 -3.45 5.81
C LEU A 63 -4.08 -3.31 4.50
N ASN A 64 -5.17 -2.55 4.54
CA ASN A 64 -5.85 -2.14 3.31
C ASN A 64 -5.06 -1.02 2.64
N LEU A 65 -4.40 -1.36 1.54
CA LEU A 65 -3.64 -0.43 0.73
C LEU A 65 -4.59 0.34 -0.18
N GLY A 66 -4.60 1.66 -0.03
CA GLY A 66 -5.33 2.56 -0.89
C GLY A 66 -4.53 2.93 -2.15
N ASN A 67 -4.45 4.22 -2.43
CA ASN A 67 -3.74 4.73 -3.60
C ASN A 67 -2.25 4.89 -3.32
N ILE A 68 -1.41 4.18 -4.08
CA ILE A 68 0.04 4.35 -4.06
C ILE A 68 0.45 5.34 -5.16
N ARG A 69 1.24 6.34 -4.78
CA ARG A 69 1.73 7.39 -5.68
C ARG A 69 3.24 7.54 -5.49
N ILE A 70 3.98 7.42 -6.58
CA ILE A 70 5.44 7.57 -6.58
C ILE A 70 5.79 8.83 -7.34
N LYS A 71 6.73 9.60 -6.78
CA LYS A 71 7.31 10.76 -7.43
C LYS A 71 8.79 10.48 -7.65
N THR A 72 9.25 10.58 -8.89
CA THR A 72 10.68 10.51 -9.22
C THR A 72 11.32 11.87 -8.96
N GLY A 73 12.43 11.91 -8.22
CA GLY A 73 13.10 13.17 -7.85
C GLY A 73 13.58 13.94 -9.07
N ASP A 74 14.29 13.26 -9.96
CA ASP A 74 14.98 13.86 -11.10
C ASP A 74 14.02 14.45 -12.13
N THR A 75 12.99 13.69 -12.52
CA THR A 75 12.02 14.12 -13.53
C THR A 75 10.80 14.84 -12.94
N GLN A 76 10.66 14.86 -11.61
CA GLN A 76 9.47 15.31 -10.87
C GLN A 76 8.14 14.68 -11.35
N THR A 77 8.20 13.57 -12.09
CA THR A 77 7.02 12.90 -12.63
C THR A 77 6.31 12.13 -11.52
N LYS A 78 4.98 12.14 -11.58
CA LYS A 78 4.12 11.47 -10.60
C LYS A 78 3.33 10.35 -11.27
N VAL A 79 3.52 9.14 -10.78
CA VAL A 79 2.86 7.93 -11.30
C VAL A 79 2.00 7.31 -10.21
N SER A 80 0.80 6.86 -10.57
CA SER A 80 -0.10 6.12 -9.68
C SER A 80 -0.05 4.62 -9.97
N PHE A 81 -0.07 3.83 -8.90
CA PHE A 81 -0.02 2.37 -8.94
C PHE A 81 -1.32 1.77 -8.42
N CYS A 82 -1.82 0.77 -9.13
CA CYS A 82 -3.07 0.06 -8.89
C CYS A 82 -2.75 -1.41 -8.57
N ALA A 83 -3.48 -2.03 -7.64
CA ALA A 83 -3.31 -3.45 -7.37
C ALA A 83 -3.55 -4.25 -8.65
N LYS A 84 -2.76 -5.30 -8.89
CA LYS A 84 -2.93 -6.16 -10.07
C LYS A 84 -4.31 -6.84 -10.09
N THR A 85 -4.83 -7.16 -8.91
CA THR A 85 -6.13 -7.81 -8.70
C THR A 85 -6.95 -7.00 -7.67
N ASN A 86 -8.25 -6.79 -7.92
CA ASN A 86 -9.11 -5.99 -7.03
C ASN A 86 -9.29 -6.61 -5.63
N ASP A 87 -9.20 -7.93 -5.50
CA ASP A 87 -9.32 -8.65 -4.23
C ASP A 87 -8.05 -8.58 -3.37
N GLU A 88 -6.96 -8.08 -3.95
CA GLU A 88 -5.64 -8.03 -3.35
C GLU A 88 -5.37 -6.60 -2.88
N THR A 89 -6.23 -6.05 -2.01
CA THR A 89 -5.96 -4.75 -1.35
C THR A 89 -5.64 -4.92 0.12
N ASN A 90 -5.97 -6.08 0.69
CA ASN A 90 -5.69 -6.45 2.06
C ASN A 90 -4.37 -7.23 2.14
N LEU A 91 -3.31 -6.57 2.61
CA LEU A 91 -2.01 -7.17 2.84
C LEU A 91 -1.94 -7.71 4.27
N GLN A 92 -1.73 -9.02 4.44
CA GLN A 92 -1.49 -9.63 5.76
C GLN A 92 0.02 -9.62 6.10
N PRO A 93 0.39 -9.80 7.37
CA PRO A 93 1.79 -9.99 7.75
C PRO A 93 2.45 -11.14 6.98
N SER A 94 3.71 -10.96 6.60
CA SER A 94 4.50 -11.92 5.82
C SER A 94 3.97 -12.22 4.42
N GLN A 95 3.13 -11.33 3.86
CA GLN A 95 2.69 -11.40 2.47
C GLN A 95 3.39 -10.35 1.61
N GLU A 96 3.46 -10.64 0.31
CA GLU A 96 3.85 -9.71 -0.74
C GLU A 96 2.64 -9.42 -1.63
N ILE A 97 2.54 -8.17 -2.08
CA ILE A 97 1.56 -7.71 -3.05
C ILE A 97 2.25 -6.98 -4.20
N THR A 98 1.74 -7.17 -5.41
CA THR A 98 2.25 -6.52 -6.62
C THR A 98 1.27 -5.48 -7.17
N PHE A 99 1.76 -4.28 -7.41
CA PHE A 99 1.05 -3.18 -8.05
C PHE A 99 1.61 -2.91 -9.45
N VAL A 100 0.71 -2.57 -10.37
CA VAL A 100 1.02 -2.17 -11.74
C VAL A 100 0.72 -0.69 -11.93
N ARG A 101 1.42 -0.03 -12.87
CA ARG A 101 1.09 1.35 -13.26
C ARG A 101 -0.38 1.43 -13.67
N CYS A 102 -1.14 2.31 -13.03
CA CYS A 102 -2.53 2.53 -13.43
C CYS A 102 -2.56 3.09 -14.85
N GLN A 103 -3.45 2.57 -15.70
CA GLN A 103 -3.75 3.22 -16.96
C GLN A 103 -4.25 4.64 -16.66
N ALA A 104 -3.77 5.64 -17.41
CA ALA A 104 -4.26 7.01 -17.27
C ALA A 104 -5.76 7.01 -17.58
N ARG A 105 -6.61 6.93 -16.55
CA ARG A 105 -8.03 7.25 -16.68
C ARG A 105 -8.06 8.65 -17.28
N ARG A 106 -8.54 8.75 -18.52
CA ARG A 106 -8.76 10.02 -19.21
C ARG A 106 -9.33 10.99 -18.18
N GLN A 107 -8.59 12.05 -17.86
CA GLN A 107 -9.10 13.22 -17.14
C GLN A 107 -10.07 13.99 -18.05
N LYS A 108 -11.07 13.29 -18.61
CA LYS A 108 -12.20 13.84 -19.36
C LYS A 108 -13.46 13.68 -18.52
N GLN A 109 -13.46 14.28 -17.35
CA GLN A 109 -14.66 14.90 -16.81
C GLN A 109 -14.29 16.30 -16.39
N GLN A 110 -14.19 17.13 -17.42
CA GLN A 110 -14.53 18.54 -17.45
C GLN A 110 -14.78 19.17 -16.07
N ARG A 111 -13.73 19.77 -15.50
CA ARG A 111 -13.87 21.08 -14.90
C ARG A 111 -14.29 22.07 -16.01
N LYS A 112 -15.52 21.97 -16.50
CA LYS A 112 -16.19 23.14 -17.08
C LYS A 112 -16.56 24.00 -15.88
N ARG A 113 -15.60 24.81 -15.43
CA ARG A 113 -15.93 26.08 -14.79
C ARG A 113 -16.65 26.89 -15.86
N ILE A 114 -17.97 26.86 -15.86
CA ILE A 114 -18.75 27.90 -16.54
C ILE A 114 -18.74 29.07 -15.57
N HIS A 115 -17.74 29.95 -15.75
CA HIS A 115 -17.86 31.35 -15.38
C HIS A 115 -18.15 32.09 -16.69
N SER A 116 -19.42 32.44 -16.90
CA SER A 116 -19.89 33.80 -17.17
C SER A 116 -21.37 33.78 -17.48
#